data_AF-A0AA45W466-F1
#
_entry.id   AF-A0AA45W466-F1
#
_cell.length_a   1.000
_cell.length_b   1.000
_cell.length_c   1.000
_cell.angle_alpha   90.00
_cell.angle_beta   90.00
_cell.angle_gamma   90.00
#
_symmetry.space_group_name_H-M   'P 1'
#
loop_
_entity.id
_entity.type
_entity.pdbx_description
1 polymer ?
#
loop_
_entity_poly.entity_id
_entity_poly.type
_entity_poly.pdbx_seq_one_letter_code
_entity_poly.pdbx_strand_id
1 'polypeptide(L)'
;MIKFFRLIVIVLAVEALFFVLLRIYIRSLRYEKLEEIWDERHPDRAGDSPARDEFVRKSMVGYEKSLKVRLTWAVFIIPNLAIMGIVYWVNWQ
;
A
#
# COMPACT_ATOMS: atom_id res chain seq x y z
N MET A 1 -17.90 15.04 24.99
CA MET A 1 -17.70 13.72 24.36
C MET A 1 -17.73 13.77 22.82
N ILE A 2 -18.72 14.40 22.18
CA ILE A 2 -18.84 14.49 20.70
C ILE A 2 -17.59 15.05 19.98
N LYS A 3 -16.91 16.06 20.55
CA LYS A 3 -15.71 16.65 19.93
C LYS A 3 -14.52 15.68 19.85
N PHE A 4 -14.35 14.83 20.86
CA PHE A 4 -13.28 13.84 20.90
C PHE A 4 -13.53 12.70 19.89
N PHE A 5 -14.78 12.23 19.82
CA PHE A 5 -15.19 11.23 18.84
C PHE A 5 -15.01 11.72 17.39
N ARG A 6 -15.39 12.98 17.11
CA ARG A 6 -15.16 13.58 15.78
C ARG A 6 -13.69 13.59 15.39
N LEU A 7 -12.79 13.87 16.33
CA LEU A 7 -11.34 13.87 16.09
C LEU A 7 -10.82 12.47 15.74
N ILE A 8 -11.25 11.44 16.48
CA ILE A 8 -10.91 10.04 16.19
C ILE A 8 -11.36 9.65 14.78
N VAL A 9 -12.61 9.98 14.42
CA VAL A 9 -13.14 9.66 13.09
C VAL A 9 -12.34 10.36 11.98
N ILE A 10 -11.94 11.62 12.19
CA ILE A 10 -11.12 12.35 11.22
C ILE A 10 -9.74 11.68 11.06
N VAL A 11 -9.07 11.33 12.16
CA VAL A 11 -7.76 10.66 12.11
C VAL A 11 -7.88 9.33 11.36
N LEU A 12 -8.86 8.48 11.70
CA LEU A 12 -9.07 7.20 11.02
C LEU A 12 -9.39 7.39 9.54
N ALA A 13 -10.20 8.40 9.18
CA ALA A 13 -10.52 8.68 7.78
C ALA A 13 -9.29 9.13 6.99
N VAL A 14 -8.46 9.99 7.57
CA VAL A 14 -7.20 10.45 6.96
C VAL A 14 -6.23 9.29 6.81
N GLU A 15 -6.04 8.47 7.84
CA GLU A 15 -5.18 7.28 7.79
C GLU A 15 -5.65 6.28 6.73
N ALA A 16 -6.95 6.01 6.66
CA ALA A 16 -7.52 5.13 5.65
C ALA A 16 -7.27 5.68 4.23
N LEU A 17 -7.43 6.99 4.03
CA LEU A 17 -7.14 7.64 2.75
C LEU A 17 -5.67 7.46 2.35
N PHE A 18 -4.73 7.77 3.26
CA PHE A 18 -3.30 7.61 3.00
C PHE A 18 -2.93 6.15 2.74
N PHE A 19 -3.50 5.21 3.50
CA PHE A 19 -3.28 3.77 3.28
C PHE A 19 -3.73 3.34 1.87
N VAL A 20 -4.91 3.77 1.44
CA VAL A 20 -5.44 3.45 0.10
C VAL A 20 -4.54 4.06 -0.99
N LEU A 21 -4.19 5.34 -0.86
CA LEU A 21 -3.31 6.02 -1.84
C LEU A 21 -1.95 5.34 -1.94
N LEU A 22 -1.34 4.99 -0.81
CA LEU A 22 -0.05 4.30 -0.78
C LEU A 22 -0.15 2.92 -1.42
N ARG A 23 -1.22 2.17 -1.13
CA ARG A 23 -1.44 0.85 -1.73
C ARG A 23 -1.58 0.94 -3.25
N ILE A 24 -2.29 1.93 -3.76
CA ILE A 24 -2.44 2.18 -5.20
C ILE A 24 -1.08 2.55 -5.81
N TYR A 25 -0.36 3.49 -5.20
CA TYR A 25 0.94 3.95 -5.67
C TYR A 25 1.95 2.81 -5.82
N ILE A 26 2.11 2.00 -4.77
CA ILE A 26 3.03 0.86 -4.79
C ILE A 26 2.62 -0.16 -5.86
N ARG A 27 1.32 -0.44 -6.00
CA ARG A 27 0.81 -1.37 -7.04
C ARG A 27 1.12 -0.83 -8.44
N SER A 28 0.93 0.47 -8.66
CA SER A 28 1.22 1.14 -9.94
C SER A 28 2.69 1.01 -10.33
N LEU A 29 3.60 1.35 -9.43
CA LEU A 29 5.05 1.22 -9.67
C LEU A 29 5.46 -0.22 -9.97
N ARG A 30 4.80 -1.20 -9.32
CA ARG A 30 5.11 -2.61 -9.56
C ARG A 30 4.64 -3.07 -10.93
N TYR A 31 3.49 -2.57 -11.39
CA TYR A 31 2.96 -2.81 -12.71
C TYR A 31 3.92 -2.29 -13.78
N GLU A 32 4.29 -1.01 -13.69
CA GLU A 32 5.23 -0.36 -14.60
C GLU A 32 6.57 -1.08 -14.67
N LYS A 33 7.11 -1.49 -13.51
CA LYS A 33 8.37 -2.25 -13.48
C LYS A 33 8.25 -3.64 -14.13
N LEU A 34 7.09 -4.30 -14.05
CA LEU A 34 6.89 -5.59 -14.70
C LEU A 34 6.74 -5.44 -16.21
N GLU A 35 6.10 -4.36 -16.65
CA GLU A 35 6.00 -3.99 -18.05
C GLU A 35 7.38 -3.70 -18.66
N GLU A 36 8.21 -2.90 -17.98
CA GLU A 36 9.59 -2.63 -18.39
C GLU A 36 10.42 -3.93 -18.50
N ILE A 37 10.29 -4.84 -17.52
CA ILE A 37 10.96 -6.15 -17.55
C ILE A 37 10.47 -7.00 -18.74
N TRP A 38 9.19 -6.90 -19.11
CA TRP A 38 8.67 -7.62 -20.27
C TRP A 38 9.27 -7.08 -21.56
N ASP A 39 9.26 -5.75 -21.73
CA ASP A 39 9.76 -5.07 -22.92
C ASP A 39 11.28 -5.29 -23.10
N GLU A 40 12.04 -5.32 -22.01
CA GLU A 40 13.49 -5.64 -22.02
C GLU A 40 13.76 -7.09 -22.45
N ARG A 41 12.92 -8.04 -22.03
CA ARG A 41 13.11 -9.48 -22.33
C ARG A 41 12.55 -9.91 -23.67
N HIS A 42 11.55 -9.19 -24.19
CA HIS A 42 10.88 -9.50 -25.44
C HIS A 42 10.84 -8.25 -26.33
N PRO A 43 12.00 -7.76 -26.79
CA PRO A 43 12.07 -6.56 -27.62
C PRO A 43 11.31 -6.72 -28.95
N ASP A 44 11.13 -7.94 -29.44
CA ASP A 44 10.32 -8.29 -30.62
C ASP A 44 8.79 -8.23 -30.36
N ARG A 45 8.38 -8.18 -29.10
CA ARG A 45 6.98 -8.10 -28.64
C ARG A 45 6.78 -6.95 -27.65
N ALA A 46 7.59 -5.91 -27.78
CA ALA A 46 7.49 -4.71 -26.97
C ALA A 46 6.15 -4.00 -27.24
N GLY A 47 5.57 -3.42 -26.18
CA GLY A 47 4.28 -2.72 -26.25
C GLY A 47 3.08 -3.59 -25.89
N ASP A 48 1.87 -3.05 -26.13
CA ASP A 48 0.64 -3.66 -25.64
C ASP A 48 0.32 -4.98 -26.38
N SER A 49 0.33 -6.07 -25.62
CA SER A 49 0.11 -7.42 -26.12
C SER A 49 -0.63 -8.26 -25.08
N PRO A 50 -1.57 -9.13 -25.47
CA PRO A 50 -2.24 -10.04 -24.53
C PRO A 50 -1.26 -10.89 -23.70
N ALA A 51 -0.09 -11.21 -24.27
CA ALA A 51 0.95 -11.97 -23.57
C ALA A 51 1.63 -11.16 -22.45
N ARG A 52 1.82 -9.85 -22.66
CA ARG A 52 2.35 -8.90 -21.65
C ARG A 52 1.40 -8.81 -20.46
N ASP A 53 0.11 -8.61 -20.73
CA ASP A 53 -0.93 -8.55 -19.70
C ASP A 53 -0.99 -9.83 -18.88
N GLU A 54 -0.91 -10.99 -19.55
CA GLU A 54 -0.94 -12.28 -18.86
C GLU A 54 0.32 -12.48 -17.98
N PHE A 55 1.49 -12.05 -18.46
CA PHE A 55 2.73 -12.07 -17.68
C PHE A 55 2.66 -11.18 -16.44
N VAL A 56 2.21 -9.93 -16.60
CA VAL A 56 2.06 -8.98 -15.49
C VAL A 56 1.06 -9.53 -14.48
N ARG A 57 -0.11 -10.01 -14.94
CA ARG A 57 -1.13 -10.60 -14.08
C ARG A 57 -0.60 -11.80 -13.29
N LYS A 58 0.09 -12.75 -13.92
CA LYS A 58 0.68 -13.92 -13.24
C LYS A 58 1.76 -13.49 -12.24
N SER A 59 2.61 -12.55 -12.61
CA SER A 59 3.68 -12.02 -11.74
C SER A 59 3.13 -11.26 -10.53
N MET A 60 1.97 -10.62 -10.67
CA MET A 60 1.30 -9.89 -9.59
C MET A 60 0.73 -10.82 -8.50
N VAL A 61 0.34 -12.06 -8.84
CA VAL A 61 -0.16 -13.04 -7.84
C VAL A 61 0.90 -13.36 -6.77
N GLY A 62 2.17 -13.48 -7.18
CA GLY A 62 3.28 -13.67 -6.24
C GLY A 62 3.60 -12.41 -5.44
N TYR A 63 3.44 -11.23 -6.06
CA TYR A 63 3.67 -9.95 -5.43
C TYR A 63 2.67 -9.65 -4.30
N GLU A 64 1.39 -9.98 -4.47
CA GLU A 64 0.35 -9.77 -3.45
C GLU A 64 0.64 -10.52 -2.13
N LYS A 65 1.37 -11.65 -2.20
CA LYS A 65 1.77 -12.43 -1.02
C LYS A 65 3.07 -11.94 -0.37
N SER A 66 3.75 -10.99 -0.98
CA SER A 66 5.09 -10.55 -0.56
C SER A 66 5.07 -9.73 0.73
N LEU A 67 6.20 -9.76 1.44
CA LEU A 67 6.41 -9.01 2.67
C LEU A 67 6.23 -7.49 2.48
N LYS A 68 6.48 -6.99 1.25
CA LYS A 68 6.30 -5.57 0.90
C LYS A 68 4.85 -5.11 1.02
N VAL A 69 3.89 -5.95 0.60
CA VAL A 69 2.45 -5.67 0.72
C VAL A 69 2.03 -5.72 2.19
N ARG A 70 2.62 -6.64 2.98
CA ARG A 70 2.38 -6.69 4.43
C ARG A 70 2.94 -5.46 5.14
N LEU A 71 4.08 -4.94 4.70
CA LEU A 71 4.71 -3.77 5.30
C LEU A 71 3.89 -2.48 5.06
N THR A 72 3.09 -2.40 3.99
CA THR A 72 2.14 -1.30 3.79
C THR A 72 1.14 -1.17 4.95
N TRP A 73 0.80 -2.27 5.63
CA TRP A 73 -0.04 -2.21 6.83
C TRP A 73 0.61 -1.51 8.01
N ALA A 74 1.95 -1.46 8.06
CA ALA A 74 2.66 -0.73 9.11
C ALA A 74 2.32 0.77 9.09
N VAL A 75 2.00 1.33 7.91
CA VAL A 75 1.57 2.74 7.79
C VAL A 75 0.25 2.99 8.51
N PHE A 76 -0.61 1.98 8.63
CA PHE A 76 -1.84 2.09 9.41
C PHE A 76 -1.63 1.77 10.90
N ILE A 77 -0.76 0.79 11.20
CA ILE A 77 -0.56 0.30 12.57
C ILE A 77 0.33 1.24 13.41
N ILE A 78 1.40 1.79 12.83
CA ILE A 78 2.39 2.60 13.56
C ILE A 78 1.77 3.87 14.17
N PRO A 79 0.97 4.68 13.44
CA PRO A 79 0.35 5.87 14.01
C PRO A 79 -0.59 5.55 15.18
N ASN A 80 -1.41 4.50 15.06
CA ASN A 80 -2.30 4.05 16.11
C ASN A 80 -1.55 3.58 17.35
N LEU A 81 -0.47 2.80 17.18
CA LEU A 81 0.42 2.40 18.28
C LEU A 81 1.06 3.62 18.97
N ALA A 82 1.49 4.62 18.19
CA ALA A 82 2.07 5.84 18.73
C ALA A 82 1.05 6.63 19.57
N ILE A 83 -0.19 6.79 19.07
CA ILE A 83 -1.28 7.45 19.82
C ILE A 83 -1.56 6.70 21.13
N MET A 84 -1.70 5.37 21.08
CA MET A 84 -1.93 4.56 22.29
C MET A 84 -0.77 4.67 23.28
N GLY A 85 0.47 4.65 22.79
CA GLY A 85 1.66 4.82 23.63
C GLY A 85 1.72 6.18 24.32
N ILE A 86 1.41 7.26 23.60
CA ILE A 86 1.34 8.62 24.17
C ILE A 86 0.25 8.69 25.23
N VAL A 87 -0.95 8.19 24.94
CA VAL A 87 -2.08 8.20 25.88
C VAL A 87 -1.73 7.41 27.15
N TYR A 88 -1.13 6.23 26.99
CA TYR A 88 -0.69 5.42 28.13
C TYR A 88 0.35 6.16 28.98
N TRP A 89 1.37 6.74 28.34
CA TRP A 89 2.44 7.47 29.04
C TRP A 89 1.88 8.66 29.82
N VAL A 90 1.05 9.48 29.20
CA VAL A 90 0.47 10.68 29.83
C VAL A 90 -0.48 10.32 30.95
N ASN A 91 -1.20 9.20 30.87
CA ASN A 91 -2.18 8.79 31.88
C ASN A 91 -1.57 8.02 33.07
N TRP A 92 -0.39 7.41 32.88
CA TRP A 92 0.31 6.66 33.94
C TRP A 92 1.35 7.50 34.70
N GLN A 93 1.62 8.72 34.23
CA GLN A 93 2.44 9.72 34.89
C GLN A 93 1.58 10.62 35.79
#